data_AF-A0A951A0K6-F1
#
_entry.id   AF-A0A951A0K6-F1
#
_cell.length_a   1.000
_cell.length_b   1.000
_cell.length_c   1.000
_cell.angle_alpha   90.00
_cell.angle_beta   90.00
_cell.angle_gamma   90.00
#
_symmetry.space_group_name_H-M   'P 1'
#
loop_
_entity.id
_entity.type
_entity.pdbx_description
1 polymer ?
#
loop_
_entity_poly.entity_id
_entity_poly.type
_entity_poly.pdbx_seq_one_letter_code
_entity_poly.pdbx_strand_id
1 'polypeptide(L)' 'AVTDRIALTAKLDEALAEAIKRHADYVMGETLSIGLDLTSEPHGQRVEDEIDGMKLVFALEKAG' A
#
# COMPACT_ATOMS: atom_id res chain seq x y z
N ALA A 1 -10.01 13.82 17.60
CA ALA A 1 -8.89 13.96 16.65
C ALA A 1 -9.22 13.08 15.46
N VAL A 2 -9.43 13.67 14.28
CA VAL A 2 -9.65 12.89 13.05
C VAL A 2 -8.26 12.53 12.55
N THR A 3 -7.80 11.34 12.93
CA THR A 3 -6.63 10.74 12.28
C THR A 3 -7.16 10.27 10.93
N ASP A 4 -6.96 11.07 9.87
CA ASP A 4 -7.31 10.62 8.52
C ASP A 4 -6.49 9.35 8.23
N ARG A 5 -7.21 8.24 8.05
CA ARG A 5 -6.62 6.93 7.74
C ARG A 5 -6.60 6.81 6.22
N ILE A 6 -5.42 6.57 5.66
CA ILE A 6 -5.25 6.34 4.23
C ILE A 6 -5.04 4.83 4.05
N ALA A 7 -5.86 4.18 3.24
CA ALA A 7 -5.63 2.78 2.88
C ALA A 7 -4.78 2.72 1.60
N LEU A 8 -3.75 1.88 1.62
CA LEU A 8 -2.89 1.56 0.49
C LEU A 8 -3.12 0.11 0.09
N THR A 9 -3.65 -0.10 -1.11
CA THR A 9 -3.78 -1.44 -1.71
C THR A 9 -2.78 -1.56 -2.85
N ALA A 10 -2.09 -2.70 -2.93
CA ALA A 10 -1.11 -2.94 -3.98
C ALA A 10 -1.11 -4.39 -4.44
N LYS A 11 -0.95 -4.60 -5.76
CA LYS A 11 -0.72 -5.92 -6.33
C LYS A 11 0.75 -6.04 -6.69
N LEU A 12 1.45 -6.97 -6.04
CA LEU A 12 2.90 -7.14 -6.13
C LEU A 12 3.26 -8.60 -6.33
N ASP A 13 4.38 -8.85 -6.98
CA ASP A 13 5.00 -10.17 -7.00
C ASP A 13 5.51 -10.57 -5.61
N GLU A 14 5.58 -11.89 -5.34
CA GLU A 14 5.77 -12.47 -4.00
C GLU A 14 7.01 -11.92 -3.26
N ALA A 15 8.15 -11.80 -3.97
CA ALA A 15 9.40 -11.30 -3.39
C ALA A 15 9.30 -9.83 -2.95
N LEU A 16 8.61 -8.99 -3.72
CA LEU A 16 8.41 -7.58 -3.43
C LEU A 16 7.39 -7.40 -2.30
N ALA A 17 6.34 -8.22 -2.27
CA ALA A 17 5.35 -8.22 -1.19
C ALA A 17 5.99 -8.53 0.18
N GLU A 18 6.91 -9.49 0.26
CA GLU A 18 7.64 -9.79 1.50
C GLU A 18 8.57 -8.66 1.96
N ALA A 19 9.22 -7.97 1.02
CA ALA A 19 10.09 -6.85 1.34
C ALA A 19 9.30 -5.68 1.95
N ILE A 20 8.14 -5.35 1.37
CA ILE A 20 7.27 -4.29 1.87
C ILE A 20 6.64 -4.66 3.22
N LYS A 21 6.17 -5.90 3.40
CA LYS A 21 5.62 -6.36 4.70
C LYS A 21 6.60 -6.17 5.86
N ARG A 22 7.88 -6.46 5.65
CA ARG A 22 8.94 -6.27 6.66
C ARG A 22 9.17 -4.81 7.05
N HIS A 23 8.74 -3.87 6.21
CA HIS A 23 8.87 -2.42 6.44
C HIS A 23 7.53 -1.75 6.81
N ALA A 24 6.40 -2.45 6.67
CA ALA A 24 5.06 -1.91 6.90
C ALA A 24 4.88 -1.40 8.34
N ASP A 25 5.33 -2.18 9.33
CA ASP A 25 5.24 -1.81 10.75
C ASP A 25 5.96 -0.49 11.06
N TYR A 26 7.04 -0.19 10.33
CA TYR A 26 7.77 1.06 10.45
C TYR A 26 6.99 2.25 9.83
N VAL A 27 6.34 2.04 8.68
CA VAL A 27 5.53 3.05 7.99
C VAL A 27 4.24 3.40 8.75
N MET A 28 3.68 2.45 9.51
CA MET A 28 2.44 2.63 10.27
C MET A 28 2.60 3.40 11.59
N GLY A 29 3.83 3.77 11.97
CA GLY A 29 4.17 4.24 13.32
C GLY A 29 3.77 5.67 13.70
N GLU A 30 3.62 6.61 12.76
CA GLU A 30 3.38 8.02 13.13
C GLU A 30 2.31 8.74 12.28
N THR A 31 1.32 9.29 13.01
CA THR A 31 0.26 10.28 12.66
C THR A 31 -0.66 10.00 11.47
N LEU A 32 -0.29 9.13 10.52
CA LEU A 32 -1.13 8.58 9.46
C LEU A 32 -1.07 7.05 9.53
N SER A 33 -2.14 6.42 10.01
CA SER A 33 -2.24 4.97 9.98
C SER A 33 -2.49 4.53 8.53
N ILE A 34 -1.46 4.01 7.86
CA ILE A 34 -1.56 3.46 6.52
C ILE A 34 -1.92 1.97 6.62
N GLY A 35 -3.10 1.58 6.14
CA GLY A 35 -3.47 0.16 6.02
C GLY A 35 -2.85 -0.43 4.76
N LEU A 36 -2.12 -1.55 4.85
CA LEU A 36 -1.50 -2.21 3.70
C LEU A 36 -2.22 -3.54 3.39
N ASP A 37 -2.84 -3.65 2.21
CA ASP A 37 -3.36 -4.91 1.67
C ASP A 37 -2.68 -5.23 0.35
N LEU A 38 -1.98 -6.37 0.32
CA LEU A 38 -1.19 -6.85 -0.82
C LEU A 38 -1.86 -7.97 -1.61
N THR A 39 -3.04 -8.40 -1.17
CA THR A 39 -3.73 -9.60 -1.68
C THR A 39 -5.00 -9.26 -2.45
N SER A 40 -5.60 -8.11 -2.16
CA SER A 40 -6.80 -7.63 -2.85
C SER A 40 -6.46 -6.89 -4.15
N GLU A 41 -7.40 -6.87 -5.08
CA GLU A 41 -7.30 -6.01 -6.26
C GLU A 41 -7.31 -4.52 -5.83
N PRO A 42 -6.48 -3.65 -6.44
CA PRO A 42 -6.40 -2.25 -6.00
C PRO A 42 -7.67 -1.44 -6.29
N HIS A 43 -8.20 -0.73 -5.30
CA HIS A 43 -9.41 0.12 -5.43
C HIS A 43 -9.11 1.58 -5.04
N GLY A 44 -9.76 2.54 -5.71
CA GLY A 44 -9.55 3.98 -5.49
C GLY A 44 -8.74 4.67 -6.59
N GLN A 45 -8.06 5.77 -6.26
CA GLN A 45 -7.21 6.50 -7.21
C GLN A 45 -5.93 5.73 -7.44
N ARG A 46 -5.68 5.34 -8.70
CA ARG A 46 -4.57 4.46 -9.09
C ARG A 46 -3.36 5.22 -9.61
N VAL A 47 -2.18 4.73 -9.24
CA VAL A 47 -0.89 5.09 -9.84
C VAL A 47 -0.19 3.78 -10.19
N GLU A 48 0.27 3.68 -11.44
CA GLU A 48 1.00 2.52 -11.95
C GLU A 48 2.46 2.91 -12.17
N ASP A 49 3.37 2.00 -11.85
CA ASP A 49 4.81 2.14 -12.07
C ASP A 49 5.45 0.78 -12.38
N GLU A 50 6.72 0.78 -12.79
CA GLU A 50 7.49 -0.41 -13.08
C GLU A 50 8.90 -0.30 -12.49
N ILE A 51 9.33 -1.29 -11.71
CA ILE A 51 10.68 -1.35 -11.13
C ILE A 51 11.25 -2.74 -11.43
N ASP A 52 12.41 -2.78 -12.07
CA ASP A 52 13.11 -4.01 -12.45
C ASP A 52 12.22 -5.03 -13.20
N GLY A 53 11.30 -4.53 -14.04
CA GLY A 53 10.36 -5.34 -14.81
C GLY A 53 9.18 -5.89 -14.01
N MET A 54 9.08 -5.57 -12.72
CA MET A 54 7.91 -5.87 -11.90
C MET A 54 6.93 -4.70 -11.96
N LYS A 55 5.67 -5.00 -12.32
CA LYS A 55 4.62 -3.99 -12.39
C LYS A 55 4.10 -3.68 -10.99
N LEU A 56 4.16 -2.42 -10.58
CA LEU A 56 3.56 -1.93 -9.34
C LEU A 56 2.27 -1.18 -9.66
N VAL A 57 1.21 -1.53 -8.93
CA VAL A 57 -0.04 -0.77 -8.97
C VAL A 57 -0.39 -0.40 -7.55
N PHE A 58 -0.39 0.90 -7.26
CA PHE A 58 -0.85 1.45 -6.00
C PHE A 58 -2.23 2.07 -6.18
N ALA A 59 -3.12 1.83 -5.22
CA ALA A 59 -4.36 2.58 -5.14
C ALA A 59 -4.56 3.17 -3.75
N LEU A 60 -5.00 4.42 -3.74
CA LEU A 60 -5.28 5.22 -2.56
C LEU A 60 -6.78 5.45 -2.45
N GLU A 61 -7.32 5.20 -1.27
CA GLU A 61 -8.68 5.58 -0.92
C GLU A 61 -8.72 6.19 0.48
N LYS A 62 -9.71 7.07 0.70
CA LYS A 62 -10.00 7.58 2.03
C LYS A 62 -10.64 6.45 2.83
N ALA A 63 -10.01 6.05 3.92
CA ALA A 63 -10.62 5.08 4.81
C ALA A 63 -11.76 5.75 5.61
N GLY A 64 -12.87 5.04 5.72
CA GLY A 64 -14.05 5.42 6.51
C GLY A 64 -13.82 5.38 8.01
#